data_AF-A0A3N5MGR8-F1
#
_entry.id   AF-A0A3N5MGR8-F1
#
_cell.length_a   1.000
_cell.length_b   1.000
_cell.length_c   1.000
_cell.angle_alpha   90.00
_cell.angle_beta   90.00
_cell.angle_gamma   90.00
#
_symmetry.space_group_name_H-M   'P 1'
#
loop_
_entity.id
_entity.type
_entity.pdbx_description
1 polymer ?
#
loop_
_entity_poly.entity_id
_entity_poly.type
_entity_poly.pdbx_seq_one_letter_code
_entity_poly.pdbx_strand_id
1 'polypeptide(L)'
;FMGEYLDSRNRGEGSVVRAAFKKQVPIFVPAFSDSSAGFGLVLHQWERKDAPKVTIDSVKDFLELTKIKIASKNTGLLMIGGGVPKNFAQDVTVAADMIDGNAAMHKYAVQITVADERDGGLSGSTLKEAHSWGKVDEVYEQMVYAEATLAFPLLASFAYHRGSWKKRGGRKLNRLLDKDD
;
A
#
# COMPACT_ATOMS: atom_id res chain seq x y z
N PHE A 1 -0.83 -10.49 13.68
CA PHE A 1 0.24 -11.51 13.80
C PHE A 1 1.68 -10.94 13.83
N MET A 2 2.30 -10.43 12.76
CA MET A 2 3.74 -10.02 12.82
C MET A 2 4.02 -8.81 13.72
N GLY A 3 3.31 -7.70 13.54
CA GLY A 3 3.56 -6.49 14.34
C GLY A 3 3.22 -6.68 15.82
N GLU A 4 2.18 -7.45 16.11
CA GLU A 4 1.80 -7.89 17.45
C GLU A 4 2.86 -8.79 18.09
N TYR A 5 3.40 -9.75 17.35
CA TYR A 5 4.49 -10.60 17.80
C TYR A 5 5.72 -9.77 18.17
N LEU A 6 6.10 -8.79 17.34
CA LEU A 6 7.20 -7.87 17.65
C LEU A 6 6.93 -7.05 18.91
N ASP A 7 5.70 -6.56 19.08
CA ASP A 7 5.37 -5.70 20.22
C ASP A 7 5.31 -6.44 21.56
N SER A 8 4.61 -7.59 21.60
CA SER A 8 4.47 -8.42 22.80
C SER A 8 5.81 -8.94 23.33
N ARG A 9 6.80 -9.11 22.45
CA ARG A 9 8.15 -9.57 22.80
C ARG A 9 9.14 -8.42 22.99
N ASN A 10 8.69 -7.18 22.88
CA ASN A 10 9.51 -5.97 22.88
C ASN A 10 10.72 -6.04 21.91
N ARG A 11 10.50 -6.55 20.70
CA ARG A 11 11.51 -6.65 19.64
C ARG A 11 11.24 -5.63 18.52
N GLY A 12 12.20 -5.47 17.61
CA GLY A 12 12.02 -4.65 16.42
C GLY A 12 11.87 -3.16 16.74
N GLU A 13 12.76 -2.61 17.57
CA GLU A 13 12.93 -1.17 17.70
C GLU A 13 13.16 -0.55 16.31
N GLY A 14 12.48 0.56 16.01
CA GLY A 14 12.49 1.18 14.68
C GLY A 14 11.73 0.43 13.57
N SER A 15 11.10 -0.72 13.85
CA SER A 15 10.37 -1.49 12.83
C SER A 15 9.10 -0.79 12.36
N VAL A 16 8.97 -0.62 11.04
CA VAL A 16 7.75 -0.12 10.38
C VAL A 16 6.55 -1.03 10.67
N VAL A 17 6.74 -2.35 10.66
CA VAL A 17 5.66 -3.32 10.91
C VAL A 17 5.14 -3.21 12.35
N ARG A 18 6.03 -3.05 13.34
CA ARG A 18 5.63 -2.83 14.73
C ARG A 18 4.93 -1.48 14.90
N ALA A 19 5.43 -0.43 14.26
CA ALA A 19 4.81 0.90 14.31
C ALA A 19 3.41 0.92 13.66
N ALA A 20 3.25 0.25 12.52
CA ALA A 20 1.97 0.12 11.82
C ALA A 20 0.94 -0.62 12.69
N PHE A 21 1.33 -1.72 13.33
CA PHE A 21 0.48 -2.44 14.28
C PHE A 21 0.00 -1.54 15.43
N LYS A 22 0.91 -0.83 16.11
CA LYS A 22 0.56 0.12 17.18
C LYS A 22 -0.38 1.23 16.73
N LYS A 23 -0.20 1.69 15.49
CA LYS A 23 -1.00 2.77 14.89
C LYS A 23 -2.26 2.27 14.17
N GLN A 24 -2.49 0.96 14.15
CA GLN A 24 -3.64 0.32 13.49
C GLN A 24 -3.69 0.66 11.99
N VAL A 25 -2.54 0.61 11.33
CA VAL A 25 -2.37 0.83 9.89
C VAL A 25 -2.12 -0.52 9.21
N PRO A 26 -2.94 -0.94 8.24
CA PRO A 26 -2.74 -2.20 7.54
C PRO A 26 -1.55 -2.10 6.58
N ILE A 27 -0.87 -3.21 6.38
CA ILE A 27 0.20 -3.36 5.39
C ILE A 27 -0.21 -4.49 4.46
N PHE A 28 -0.41 -4.17 3.18
CA PHE A 28 -0.72 -5.14 2.15
C PHE A 28 0.54 -5.47 1.36
N VAL A 29 0.79 -6.76 1.13
CA VAL A 29 1.95 -7.27 0.40
C VAL A 29 1.49 -8.35 -0.58
N PRO A 30 0.95 -7.98 -1.75
CA PRO A 30 0.33 -8.93 -2.68
C PRO A 30 1.28 -10.04 -3.16
N ALA A 31 2.58 -9.77 -3.24
CA ALA A 31 3.62 -10.72 -3.63
C ALA A 31 4.48 -11.16 -2.43
N PHE A 32 3.88 -11.50 -1.29
CA PHE A 32 4.64 -11.81 -0.06
C PHE A 32 5.59 -13.01 -0.19
N SER A 33 5.21 -14.02 -0.97
CA SER A 33 6.05 -15.20 -1.24
C SER A 33 7.35 -14.86 -1.96
N ASP A 34 7.39 -13.74 -2.70
CA ASP A 34 8.59 -13.20 -3.33
C ASP A 34 9.40 -12.37 -2.33
N SER A 35 9.85 -13.02 -1.25
CA SER A 35 10.67 -12.41 -0.21
C SER A 35 11.45 -13.47 0.56
N SER A 36 12.43 -13.04 1.38
CA SER A 36 13.14 -13.98 2.26
C SER A 36 12.21 -14.67 3.27
N ALA A 37 11.10 -14.03 3.66
CA ALA A 37 10.08 -14.68 4.48
C ALA A 37 9.37 -15.81 3.72
N GLY A 38 9.25 -15.66 2.39
CA GLY A 38 8.74 -16.69 1.49
C GLY A 38 9.55 -17.99 1.51
N PHE A 39 10.88 -17.93 1.71
CA PHE A 39 11.69 -19.15 1.88
C PHE A 39 11.25 -19.98 3.09
N GLY A 40 10.85 -19.32 4.19
CA GLY A 40 10.28 -19.99 5.35
C GLY A 40 8.95 -20.68 5.03
N LEU A 41 8.14 -20.09 4.14
CA LEU A 41 6.89 -20.72 3.66
C LEU A 41 7.17 -21.94 2.78
N VAL A 42 8.23 -21.92 1.97
CA VAL A 42 8.67 -23.08 1.19
C VAL A 42 9.11 -24.22 2.11
N LEU A 43 9.94 -23.93 3.12
CA LEU A 43 10.34 -24.92 4.11
C LEU A 43 9.13 -25.50 4.85
N HIS A 44 8.19 -24.64 5.28
CA HIS A 44 6.93 -25.06 5.90
C HIS A 44 6.12 -26.00 5.00
N GLN A 45 6.01 -25.70 3.70
CA GLN A 45 5.32 -26.55 2.73
C GLN A 45 6.01 -27.91 2.58
N TRP A 46 7.34 -27.91 2.49
CA TRP A 46 8.16 -29.12 2.34
C TRP A 46 8.06 -30.04 3.56
N GLU A 47 8.22 -29.50 4.77
CA GLU A 47 8.24 -30.29 6.01
C GLU A 47 6.86 -30.85 6.36
N ARG A 48 5.79 -30.13 6.02
CA ARG A 48 4.42 -30.53 6.38
C ARG A 48 3.82 -31.58 5.46
N LYS A 49 4.37 -31.81 4.26
CA LYS A 49 3.89 -32.85 3.32
C LYS A 49 2.37 -32.72 3.09
N ASP A 50 1.57 -33.71 3.50
CA ASP A 50 0.11 -33.71 3.34
C ASP A 50 -0.65 -33.07 4.51
N ALA A 51 0.05 -32.63 5.57
CA ALA A 51 -0.56 -31.92 6.68
C ALA A 51 -1.03 -30.52 6.26
N PRO A 52 -2.03 -29.93 6.97
CA PRO A 52 -2.53 -28.59 6.66
C PRO A 52 -1.41 -27.55 6.63
N LYS A 53 -1.38 -26.70 5.60
CA LYS A 53 -0.36 -25.66 5.40
C LYS A 53 -0.96 -24.27 5.61
N VAL A 54 -0.09 -23.30 5.86
CA VAL A 54 -0.49 -21.90 5.83
C VAL A 54 -0.58 -21.48 4.37
N THR A 55 -1.60 -20.70 4.05
CA THR A 55 -1.79 -20.08 2.74
C THR A 55 -1.94 -18.58 2.94
N ILE A 56 -1.58 -17.81 1.91
CA ILE A 56 -1.79 -16.37 1.85
C ILE A 56 -2.78 -16.13 0.73
N ASP A 57 -3.85 -15.41 1.05
CA ASP A 57 -4.92 -15.08 0.09
C ASP A 57 -4.77 -13.62 -0.35
N SER A 58 -4.11 -13.42 -1.50
CA SER A 58 -3.92 -12.09 -2.08
C SER A 58 -5.23 -11.47 -2.58
N VAL A 59 -6.26 -12.27 -2.86
CA VAL A 59 -7.57 -11.78 -3.30
C VAL A 59 -8.33 -11.21 -2.10
N LYS A 60 -8.27 -11.87 -0.94
CA LYS A 60 -8.79 -11.32 0.31
C LYS A 60 -8.13 -9.99 0.66
N ASP A 61 -6.80 -9.91 0.57
CA ASP A 61 -6.05 -8.66 0.78
C ASP A 61 -6.52 -7.53 -0.15
N PHE A 62 -6.75 -7.85 -1.43
CA PHE A 62 -7.22 -6.87 -2.42
C PHE A 62 -8.65 -6.40 -2.11
N LEU A 63 -9.53 -7.30 -1.67
CA LEU A 63 -10.88 -6.96 -1.22
C LEU A 63 -10.85 -6.06 0.02
N GLU A 64 -10.03 -6.35 1.01
CA GLU A 64 -9.89 -5.55 2.23
C GLU A 64 -9.39 -4.13 1.93
N LEU A 65 -8.39 -4.00 1.05
CA LEU A 65 -7.93 -2.69 0.60
C LEU A 65 -9.02 -1.94 -0.18
N THR A 66 -9.81 -2.64 -0.99
CA THR A 66 -10.96 -2.07 -1.70
C THR A 66 -12.05 -1.59 -0.74
N LYS A 67 -12.35 -2.34 0.33
CA LYS A 67 -13.27 -1.89 1.40
C LYS A 67 -12.80 -0.60 2.06
N ILE A 68 -11.48 -0.46 2.31
CA ILE A 68 -10.91 0.79 2.82
C ILE A 68 -11.13 1.94 1.84
N LYS A 69 -10.98 1.70 0.53
CA LYS A 69 -11.24 2.70 -0.51
C LYS A 69 -12.71 3.14 -0.49
N ILE A 70 -13.65 2.20 -0.48
CA ILE A 70 -15.10 2.46 -0.43
C ILE A 70 -15.47 3.29 0.82
N ALA A 71 -14.95 2.90 1.99
CA ALA A 71 -15.21 3.61 3.25
C ALA A 71 -14.56 5.02 3.30
N SER A 72 -13.65 5.33 2.37
CA SER A 72 -12.88 6.58 2.37
C SER A 72 -13.47 7.61 1.41
N LYS A 73 -14.02 8.71 1.96
CA LYS A 73 -14.54 9.83 1.16
C LYS A 73 -13.54 10.39 0.14
N ASN A 74 -12.28 10.51 0.53
CA ASN A 74 -11.20 10.99 -0.33
C ASN A 74 -9.93 10.21 -0.03
N THR A 75 -9.23 9.77 -1.06
CA THR A 75 -7.97 9.06 -0.98
C THR A 75 -6.87 9.79 -1.73
N GLY A 76 -5.62 9.56 -1.33
CA GLY A 76 -4.45 10.07 -2.02
C GLY A 76 -3.35 9.01 -2.03
N LEU A 77 -2.49 9.05 -3.04
CA LEU A 77 -1.38 8.14 -3.25
C LEU A 77 -0.06 8.87 -3.08
N LEU A 78 0.84 8.29 -2.29
CA LEU A 78 2.26 8.64 -2.27
C LEU A 78 3.02 7.37 -2.64
N MET A 79 3.55 7.35 -3.86
CA MET A 79 4.19 6.19 -4.45
C MET A 79 5.69 6.46 -4.56
N ILE A 80 6.49 5.51 -4.07
CA ILE A 80 7.94 5.57 -4.09
C ILE A 80 8.42 4.39 -4.94
N GLY A 81 8.87 4.68 -6.15
CA GLY A 81 9.18 3.70 -7.19
C GLY A 81 7.95 3.31 -8.02
N GLY A 82 7.93 2.04 -8.43
CA GLY A 82 6.89 1.43 -9.27
C GLY A 82 6.54 0.01 -8.80
N GLY A 83 6.43 -0.92 -9.76
CA GLY A 83 6.19 -2.33 -9.48
C GLY A 83 4.80 -2.64 -8.93
N VAL A 84 4.69 -3.77 -8.24
CA VAL A 84 3.41 -4.26 -7.70
C VAL A 84 2.71 -3.26 -6.76
N PRO A 85 3.42 -2.58 -5.81
CA PRO A 85 2.76 -1.63 -4.91
C PRO A 85 2.09 -0.46 -5.62
N LYS A 86 2.61 0.02 -6.76
CA LYS A 86 2.01 1.10 -7.54
C LYS A 86 0.65 0.68 -8.09
N ASN A 87 0.61 -0.40 -8.86
CA ASN A 87 -0.64 -0.86 -9.48
C ASN A 87 -1.64 -1.32 -8.42
N PHE A 88 -1.21 -2.12 -7.44
CA PHE A 88 -2.10 -2.68 -6.44
C PHE A 88 -2.81 -1.57 -5.62
N ALA A 89 -2.13 -0.46 -5.33
CA ALA A 89 -2.73 0.68 -4.64
C ALA A 89 -3.63 1.54 -5.54
N GLN A 90 -3.44 1.52 -6.87
CA GLN A 90 -4.25 2.27 -7.82
C GLN A 90 -5.50 1.51 -8.27
N ASP A 91 -5.39 0.19 -8.49
CA ASP A 91 -6.46 -0.65 -9.03
C ASP A 91 -7.67 -0.78 -8.10
N VAL A 92 -7.51 -0.39 -6.83
CA VAL A 92 -8.58 -0.41 -5.83
C VAL A 92 -9.73 0.54 -6.16
N THR A 93 -9.51 1.58 -6.97
CA THR A 93 -10.60 2.44 -7.44
C THR A 93 -11.45 1.74 -8.47
N VAL A 94 -10.81 1.00 -9.39
CA VAL A 94 -11.50 0.20 -10.41
C VAL A 94 -12.26 -0.93 -9.73
N ALA A 95 -11.63 -1.63 -8.78
CA ALA A 95 -12.31 -2.65 -7.98
C ALA A 95 -13.49 -2.09 -7.18
N ALA A 96 -13.34 -0.92 -6.57
CA ALA A 96 -14.42 -0.24 -5.87
C ALA A 96 -15.55 0.16 -6.83
N ASP A 97 -15.22 0.63 -8.04
CA ASP A 97 -16.21 1.01 -9.05
C ASP A 97 -17.01 -0.19 -9.54
N MET A 98 -16.36 -1.36 -9.69
CA MET A 98 -17.05 -2.61 -10.03
C MET A 98 -18.04 -3.07 -8.95
N ILE A 99 -17.88 -2.64 -7.70
CA ILE A 99 -18.76 -2.98 -6.57
C ILE A 99 -19.85 -1.93 -6.39
N ASP A 100 -19.49 -0.64 -6.36
CA ASP A 100 -20.39 0.46 -5.98
C ASP A 100 -20.93 1.26 -7.18
N GLY A 101 -20.37 1.08 -8.38
CA GLY A 101 -20.78 1.72 -9.64
C GLY A 101 -20.55 3.22 -9.75
N ASN A 102 -19.89 3.84 -8.77
CA ASN A 102 -19.56 5.27 -8.76
C ASN A 102 -18.37 5.57 -7.83
N ALA A 103 -17.30 4.79 -7.91
CA ALA A 103 -16.14 5.01 -7.05
C ALA A 103 -15.33 6.21 -7.54
N ALA A 104 -15.19 7.22 -6.69
CA ALA A 104 -14.33 8.35 -7.00
C ALA A 104 -12.86 7.91 -7.18
N MET A 105 -12.14 8.50 -8.14
CA MET A 105 -10.70 8.27 -8.33
C MET A 105 -9.87 8.72 -7.11
N HIS A 106 -8.58 8.41 -7.07
CA HIS A 106 -7.69 9.02 -6.08
C HIS A 106 -7.54 10.52 -6.36
N LYS A 107 -7.90 11.36 -5.38
CA LYS A 107 -7.91 12.83 -5.52
C LYS A 107 -6.52 13.46 -5.58
N TYR A 108 -5.54 12.80 -4.97
CA TYR A 108 -4.15 13.29 -4.90
C TYR A 108 -3.21 12.16 -5.31
N ALA A 109 -2.18 12.46 -6.09
CA ALA A 109 -1.15 11.48 -6.41
C ALA A 109 0.23 12.14 -6.49
N VAL A 110 1.20 11.59 -5.78
CA VAL A 110 2.62 11.92 -5.96
C VAL A 110 3.38 10.63 -6.21
N GLN A 111 4.11 10.57 -7.31
CA GLN A 111 5.00 9.45 -7.63
C GLN A 111 6.44 9.93 -7.68
N ILE A 112 7.32 9.33 -6.88
CA ILE A 112 8.78 9.46 -7.04
C ILE A 112 9.25 8.25 -7.83
N THR A 113 9.88 8.44 -8.99
CA THR A 113 10.29 7.31 -9.84
C THR A 113 11.52 7.62 -10.68
N VAL A 114 12.22 6.57 -11.07
CA VAL A 114 13.27 6.62 -12.11
C VAL A 114 12.86 5.85 -13.37
N ALA A 115 11.67 5.23 -13.34
CA ALA A 115 11.15 4.48 -14.47
C ALA A 115 10.76 5.43 -15.61
N ASP A 116 11.11 5.04 -16.83
CA ASP A 116 10.95 5.85 -18.03
C ASP A 116 9.71 5.39 -18.78
N GLU A 117 8.83 6.33 -19.16
CA GLU A 117 7.58 6.01 -19.85
C GLU A 117 7.77 5.26 -21.18
N ARG A 118 8.94 5.39 -21.82
CA ARG A 118 9.23 4.77 -23.12
C ARG A 118 9.34 3.25 -23.04
N ASP A 119 9.51 2.69 -21.84
CA ASP A 119 9.52 1.24 -21.65
C ASP A 119 8.12 0.61 -21.80
N GLY A 120 7.06 1.42 -21.81
CA GLY A 120 5.67 0.95 -21.87
C GLY A 120 5.25 0.12 -20.66
N GLY A 121 6.04 0.17 -19.58
CA GLY A 121 5.86 -0.60 -18.36
C GLY A 121 5.02 0.16 -17.34
N LEU A 122 4.30 -0.60 -16.50
CA LEU A 122 3.43 -0.02 -15.47
C LEU A 122 4.19 0.80 -14.42
N SER A 123 5.49 0.55 -14.23
CA SER A 123 6.32 1.38 -13.34
C SER A 123 6.46 2.82 -13.86
N GLY A 124 6.71 2.96 -15.16
CA GLY A 124 6.88 4.23 -15.87
C GLY A 124 5.57 4.89 -16.31
N SER A 125 4.43 4.16 -16.28
CA SER A 125 3.14 4.68 -16.71
C SER A 125 2.79 6.02 -16.05
N THR A 126 2.35 6.97 -16.87
CA THR A 126 2.10 8.33 -16.42
C THR A 126 0.84 8.40 -15.55
N LEU A 127 0.73 9.44 -14.72
CA LEU A 127 -0.51 9.68 -13.96
C LEU A 127 -1.69 10.08 -14.87
N LYS A 128 -1.41 10.61 -16.07
CA LYS A 128 -2.40 10.81 -17.14
C LYS A 128 -2.91 9.49 -17.70
N GLU A 129 -2.02 8.52 -17.91
CA GLU A 129 -2.44 7.17 -18.27
C GLU A 129 -3.29 6.56 -17.14
N ALA A 130 -2.86 6.68 -15.88
CA ALA A 130 -3.67 6.20 -14.75
C ALA A 130 -5.06 6.87 -14.68
N HIS A 131 -5.18 8.14 -15.08
CA HIS A 131 -6.47 8.83 -15.18
C HIS A 131 -7.41 8.19 -16.20
N SER A 132 -6.91 7.83 -17.39
CA SER A 132 -7.74 7.23 -18.44
C SER A 132 -8.35 5.88 -18.03
N TRP A 133 -7.74 5.21 -17.05
CA TRP A 133 -8.22 3.97 -16.43
C TRP A 133 -9.14 4.18 -15.21
N GLY A 134 -9.47 5.41 -14.84
CA GLY A 134 -10.29 5.67 -13.65
C GLY A 134 -9.54 5.53 -12.33
N LYS A 135 -8.21 5.61 -12.34
CA LYS A 135 -7.38 5.39 -11.12
C LYS A 135 -7.12 6.67 -10.35
N VAL A 136 -6.69 7.72 -11.03
CA VAL A 136 -6.21 8.96 -10.42
C VAL A 136 -6.89 10.18 -11.06
N ASP A 137 -7.31 11.13 -10.25
CA ASP A 137 -7.82 12.43 -10.70
C ASP A 137 -6.65 13.34 -11.11
N GLU A 138 -6.76 14.04 -12.24
CA GLU A 138 -5.69 14.87 -12.80
C GLU A 138 -5.44 16.18 -12.04
N VAL A 139 -6.38 16.62 -11.19
CA VAL A 139 -6.31 17.97 -10.62
C VAL A 139 -5.12 18.17 -9.67
N TYR A 140 -4.72 17.14 -8.92
CA TYR A 140 -3.64 17.24 -7.94
C TYR A 140 -2.66 16.07 -8.04
N GLU A 141 -1.97 16.00 -9.17
CA GLU A 141 -1.01 14.95 -9.50
C GLU A 141 0.41 15.51 -9.73
N GLN A 142 1.44 14.75 -9.35
CA GLN A 142 2.83 15.07 -9.70
C GLN A 142 3.70 13.82 -9.79
N MET A 143 4.34 13.62 -10.94
CA MET A 143 5.49 12.71 -11.09
C MET A 143 6.81 13.46 -10.84
N VAL A 144 7.66 12.90 -10.00
CA VAL A 144 8.98 13.41 -9.64
C VAL A 144 10.02 12.41 -10.12
N TYR A 145 10.69 12.75 -11.21
CA TYR A 145 11.76 11.93 -11.79
C TYR A 145 13.05 12.09 -10.99
N ALA A 146 13.21 11.28 -9.95
CA ALA A 146 14.34 11.32 -9.03
C ALA A 146 14.53 9.99 -8.33
N GLU A 147 15.75 9.73 -7.87
CA GLU A 147 16.05 8.60 -7.02
C GLU A 147 15.41 8.80 -5.62
N ALA A 148 14.84 7.74 -5.06
CA ALA A 148 14.02 7.79 -3.87
C ALA A 148 14.80 8.21 -2.62
N THR A 149 16.04 7.76 -2.46
CA THR A 149 16.87 8.11 -1.29
C THR A 149 17.29 9.58 -1.29
N LEU A 150 17.23 10.27 -2.43
CA LEU A 150 17.38 11.72 -2.51
C LEU A 150 16.06 12.45 -2.23
N ALA A 151 15.01 12.12 -2.99
CA ALA A 151 13.78 12.90 -3.01
C ALA A 151 12.89 12.65 -1.78
N PHE A 152 12.76 11.41 -1.31
CA PHE A 152 11.84 11.07 -0.23
C PHE A 152 12.23 11.69 1.11
N PRO A 153 13.51 11.70 1.55
CA PRO A 153 13.89 12.36 2.79
C PRO A 153 13.58 13.86 2.81
N LEU A 154 13.76 14.56 1.68
CA LEU A 154 13.42 15.99 1.57
C LEU A 154 11.91 16.22 1.72
N LEU A 155 11.09 15.41 1.02
CA LEU A 155 9.64 15.46 1.12
C LEU A 155 9.15 15.14 2.55
N ALA A 156 9.68 14.07 3.14
CA ALA A 156 9.31 13.64 4.49
C ALA A 156 9.72 14.67 5.54
N SER A 157 10.94 15.22 5.43
CA SER A 157 11.44 16.30 6.30
C SER A 157 10.52 17.52 6.26
N PHE A 158 10.21 18.01 5.04
CA PHE A 158 9.29 19.12 4.87
C PHE A 158 7.91 18.85 5.50
N ALA A 159 7.30 17.70 5.21
CA ALA A 159 5.99 17.33 5.75
C ALA A 159 5.99 17.21 7.29
N TYR A 160 7.07 16.68 7.87
CA TYR A 160 7.23 16.52 9.30
C TYR A 160 7.38 17.88 10.01
N HIS A 161 8.27 18.74 9.51
CA HIS A 161 8.57 20.04 10.11
C HIS A 161 7.45 21.08 9.90
N ARG A 162 6.66 20.96 8.82
CA ARG A 162 5.44 21.77 8.65
C ARG A 162 4.39 21.53 9.74
N GLY A 163 4.44 20.39 10.41
CA GLY A 163 3.61 20.12 11.59
C GLY A 163 2.12 19.88 11.33
N SER A 164 1.69 19.81 10.06
CA SER A 164 0.29 19.55 9.68
C SER A 164 -0.26 18.24 10.26
N TRP A 165 0.61 17.26 10.52
CA TRP A 165 0.26 15.98 11.13
C TRP A 165 -0.20 16.11 12.59
N LYS A 166 0.25 17.13 13.33
CA LYS A 166 -0.08 17.31 14.76
C LYS A 166 -1.57 17.55 15.00
N LYS A 167 -2.26 18.12 14.02
CA LYS A 167 -3.71 18.39 14.07
C LYS A 167 -4.56 17.23 13.52
N ARG A 168 -3.93 16.14 13.06
CA ARG A 168 -4.62 15.02 12.40
C ARG A 168 -4.68 13.81 13.33
N GLY A 169 -5.90 13.32 13.58
CA GLY A 169 -6.09 12.03 14.23
C GLY A 169 -5.68 10.87 13.32
N GLY A 170 -5.13 9.80 13.92
CA GLY A 170 -4.86 8.56 13.20
C GLY A 170 -6.15 7.88 12.75
N ARG A 171 -6.18 7.37 11.51
CA ARG A 171 -7.38 6.75 10.92
C ARG A 171 -7.70 5.35 11.49
N LYS A 172 -6.70 4.64 12.01
CA LYS A 172 -6.82 3.30 12.59
C LYS A 172 -7.59 2.31 11.71
N LEU A 173 -7.18 2.21 10.43
CA LEU A 173 -7.90 1.50 9.38
C LEU A 173 -8.08 0.00 9.64
N ASN A 174 -7.24 -0.66 10.44
CA ASN A 174 -7.46 -2.07 10.82
C ASN A 174 -8.84 -2.29 11.47
N ARG A 175 -9.30 -1.32 12.27
CA ARG A 175 -10.61 -1.39 12.95
C ARG A 175 -11.81 -1.39 12.01
N LEU A 176 -11.61 -1.02 10.75
CA LEU A 176 -12.64 -1.14 9.72
C LEU A 176 -12.73 -2.57 9.22
N LEU A 177 -11.59 -3.26 9.13
CA LEU A 177 -11.50 -4.64 8.65
C LEU A 177 -11.97 -5.63 9.72
N ASP A 178 -11.66 -5.36 11.00
CA ASP A 178 -12.05 -6.22 12.13
C ASP A 178 -13.58 -6.28 12.38
N LYS A 179 -14.40 -5.45 11.71
CA LYS A 179 -15.85 -5.40 11.89
C LYS A 179 -16.62 -6.34 10.96
N ASP A 180 -15.95 -6.87 9.96
CA ASP A 180 -16.53 -7.71 8.90
C ASP A 180 -16.26 -9.21 9.11
N ASP A 181 -15.59 -9.59 10.22
CA ASP A 181 -15.40 -10.96 10.69
C ASP A 181 -16.34 -11.25 11.89
#